data_AF-A0A532B5H9-F1
#
_entry.id   AF-A0A532B5H9-F1
#
_cell.length_a   1.000
_cell.length_b   1.000
_cell.length_c   1.000
_cell.angle_alpha   90.00
_cell.angle_beta   90.00
_cell.angle_gamma   90.00
#
_symmetry.space_group_name_H-M   'P 1'
#
loop_
_entity.id
_entity.type
_entity.pdbx_description
1 polymer ?
#
loop_
_entity_poly.entity_id
_entity_poly.type
_entity_poly.pdbx_seq_one_letter_code
_entity_poly.pdbx_strand_id
1 'polypeptide(L)' 'MTALTLDKALEIIAAAFAKGAELKLRPLGASVLDAGAHLVAFQRQDGASFLRPQMSAGKAYGALAIG' A
#
# COMPACT_ATOMS: atom_id res chain seq x y z
N MET A 1 -21.00 7.37 -0.42
CA MET A 1 -19.55 7.08 -0.47
C MET A 1 -19.39 5.58 -0.44
N THR A 2 -18.93 4.97 -1.53
CA THR A 2 -18.58 3.54 -1.56
C THR A 2 -17.34 3.37 -0.69
N ALA A 3 -17.51 2.78 0.49
CA ALA A 3 -16.39 2.49 1.39
C ALA A 3 -15.43 1.50 0.71
N LEU A 4 -14.14 1.77 0.82
CA LEU A 4 -13.11 0.82 0.37
C LEU A 4 -13.21 -0.46 1.21
N THR A 5 -13.48 -1.59 0.58
CA THR A 5 -13.55 -2.89 1.28
C THR A 5 -12.16 -3.46 1.51
N LEU A 6 -12.03 -4.35 2.51
CA LEU A 6 -10.78 -5.07 2.77
C LEU A 6 -10.34 -5.87 1.54
N ASP A 7 -11.26 -6.59 0.90
CA ASP A 7 -10.96 -7.38 -0.30
C ASP A 7 -10.37 -6.51 -1.41
N LYS A 8 -10.92 -5.30 -1.62
CA LYS A 8 -10.40 -4.39 -2.62
C LYS A 8 -9.02 -3.83 -2.23
N ALA A 9 -8.78 -3.55 -0.95
CA ALA A 9 -7.47 -3.15 -0.47
C ALA A 9 -6.41 -4.25 -0.68
N LEU A 10 -6.76 -5.51 -0.44
CA LEU A 10 -5.87 -6.65 -0.70
C LEU A 10 -5.62 -6.84 -2.20
N GLU A 11 -6.62 -6.65 -3.05
CA GLU A 11 -6.47 -6.69 -4.52
C GLU A 11 -5.50 -5.59 -5.02
N ILE A 12 -5.61 -4.37 -4.49
CA ILE A 12 -4.69 -3.26 -4.81
C ILE A 12 -3.24 -3.63 -4.43
N ILE A 13 -3.04 -4.21 -3.24
CA ILE A 13 -1.70 -4.63 -2.79
C ILE A 13 -1.15 -5.73 -3.70
N ALA A 14 -1.96 -6.74 -4.03
CA ALA A 14 -1.55 -7.83 -4.92
C ALA A 14 -1.14 -7.30 -6.30
N ALA A 15 -1.93 -6.39 -6.88
CA ALA A 15 -1.62 -5.75 -8.15
C ALA A 15 -0.32 -4.91 -8.09
N ALA A 16 -0.09 -4.19 -6.99
CA ALA A 16 1.14 -3.42 -6.79
C ALA A 16 2.38 -4.33 -6.72
N PHE A 17 2.28 -5.49 -6.07
CA PHE A 17 3.36 -6.47 -6.03
C PHE A 17 3.59 -7.17 -7.36
N ALA A 18 2.53 -7.54 -8.08
CA ALA A 18 2.63 -8.08 -9.43
C ALA A 18 3.35 -7.09 -10.35
N LYS A 19 2.95 -5.81 -10.31
CA LYS A 19 3.60 -4.78 -11.11
C LYS A 19 5.05 -4.54 -10.68
N GLY A 20 5.32 -4.58 -9.37
CA GLY A 20 6.68 -4.50 -8.84
C GLY A 20 7.59 -5.62 -9.34
N ALA A 21 7.05 -6.84 -9.47
CA ALA A 21 7.77 -7.99 -10.02
C ALA A 21 8.05 -7.81 -11.53
N GLU A 22 7.06 -7.39 -12.32
CA GLU A 22 7.24 -7.06 -13.74
C GLU A 22 8.35 -6.03 -13.97
N LEU A 23 8.38 -5.00 -13.12
CA LEU A 23 9.37 -3.92 -13.15
C LEU A 23 10.71 -4.30 -12.50
N LYS A 24 10.87 -5.54 -12.02
CA LYS A 24 12.08 -6.05 -11.34
C LYS A 24 12.53 -5.16 -10.18
N LEU A 25 11.58 -4.63 -9.42
CA LEU A 25 11.87 -3.79 -8.26
C LEU A 25 12.39 -4.62 -7.09
N ARG A 26 13.12 -3.97 -6.17
CA ARG A 26 13.45 -4.56 -4.87
C ARG A 26 12.17 -4.86 -4.07
N PRO A 27 12.19 -5.80 -3.11
CA PRO A 27 11.03 -6.12 -2.28
C PRO A 27 10.33 -4.88 -1.70
N LEU A 28 9.00 -4.90 -1.83
CA LEU A 28 8.11 -3.79 -1.56
C LEU A 28 7.37 -3.97 -0.23
N GLY A 29 6.83 -2.87 0.27
CA GLY A 29 5.69 -2.90 1.17
C GLY A 29 4.67 -1.89 0.68
N ALA A 30 3.39 -2.25 0.79
CA ALA A 30 2.28 -1.48 0.27
C ALA A 30 1.26 -1.25 1.39
N SER A 31 0.89 0.01 1.60
CA SER A 31 -0.15 0.44 2.55
C SER A 31 -1.33 0.99 1.75
N VAL A 32 -2.54 0.64 2.18
CA VAL A 32 -3.79 1.19 1.64
C VAL A 32 -4.53 1.87 2.78
N LEU A 33 -4.88 3.14 2.58
CA LEU A 33 -5.60 3.97 3.53
C LEU A 33 -7.03 4.24 2.99
N ASP A 34 -7.99 4.42 3.89
CA ASP A 34 -9.33 4.93 3.52
C ASP A 34 -9.33 6.47 3.40
N ALA A 35 -10.48 7.05 3.06
CA ALA A 35 -10.64 8.50 2.92
C ALA A 35 -10.42 9.28 4.24
N GLY A 36 -10.52 8.61 5.39
CA GLY A 36 -10.17 9.16 6.71
C GLY A 36 -8.68 9.03 7.04
N ALA A 37 -7.86 8.59 6.09
CA ALA A 37 -6.44 8.27 6.25
C ALA A 37 -6.17 7.14 7.26
N HIS A 38 -7.17 6.30 7.57
CA HIS A 38 -6.98 5.14 8.43
C HIS A 38 -6.42 3.97 7.62
N LEU A 39 -5.50 3.21 8.22
CA LEU A 39 -4.93 2.03 7.59
C LEU A 39 -5.98 0.94 7.44
N VAL A 40 -6.26 0.55 6.19
CA VAL A 40 -7.15 -0.56 5.87
C VAL A 40 -6.36 -1.86 5.75
N ALA A 41 -5.24 -1.83 5.03
CA ALA A 41 -4.38 -2.99 4.84
C ALA A 41 -2.92 -2.59 4.62
N PHE A 42 -2.01 -3.43 5.10
CA PHE A 42 -0.58 -3.34 4.81
C PHE A 42 -0.01 -4.73 4.59
N GLN A 43 0.85 -4.87 3.59
CA GLN A 43 1.70 -6.06 3.43
C GLN A 43 3.13 -5.67 3.10
N ARG A 44 4.07 -6.52 3.52
CA ARG A 44 5.49 -6.37 3.26
C ARG A 44 6.01 -7.67 2.65
N GLN A 45 6.67 -7.58 1.50
CA GLN A 45 7.34 -8.72 0.89
C GLN A 45 8.57 -9.12 1.71
N ASP A 46 8.89 -10.41 1.69
CA ASP A 46 10.10 -10.93 2.33
C ASP A 46 11.36 -10.25 1.78
N GLY A 47 12.32 -9.99 2.67
CA GLY A 47 13.53 -9.24 2.33
C GLY A 47 13.35 -7.73 2.17
N ALA A 48 12.13 -7.18 2.28
CA ALA A 48 11.93 -5.73 2.26
C ALA A 48 12.35 -5.09 3.59
N SER A 49 12.90 -3.87 3.55
CA SER A 49 13.35 -3.13 4.74
C SER A 49 12.26 -3.00 5.82
N PHE A 50 12.67 -2.99 7.09
CA PHE A 50 11.79 -2.75 8.25
C PHE A 50 11.11 -1.36 8.20
N LEU A 51 11.62 -0.41 7.39
CA LEU A 51 11.04 0.93 7.20
C LEU A 51 9.87 0.97 6.21
N ARG A 52 9.54 -0.14 5.53
CA ARG A 52 8.45 -0.17 4.54
C ARG A 52 7.07 0.23 5.08
N PRO A 53 6.66 -0.13 6.32
CA PRO A 53 5.38 0.32 6.87
C PRO A 53 5.29 1.86 6.89
N GLN A 54 6.27 2.54 7.49
CA GLN A 54 6.27 3.99 7.63
C GLN A 54 6.39 4.70 6.27
N MET A 55 7.26 4.20 5.38
CA MET A 55 7.49 4.81 4.06
C MET A 55 6.29 4.68 3.13
N SER A 56 5.62 3.53 3.12
CA SER A 56 4.44 3.33 2.26
C SER A 56 3.21 4.06 2.82
N ALA A 57 3.00 4.03 4.14
CA ALA A 57 1.93 4.77 4.80
C ALA A 57 2.09 6.29 4.60
N GLY A 58 3.32 6.83 4.77
CA GLY A 58 3.58 8.25 4.55
C GLY A 58 3.27 8.72 3.12
N LYS A 59 3.55 7.88 2.11
CA LYS A 59 3.17 8.18 0.72
C LYS A 59 1.66 8.18 0.50
N ALA A 60 0.96 7.18 1.03
CA ALA A 60 -0.50 7.10 0.94
C ALA A 60 -1.17 8.28 1.65
N TYR A 61 -0.68 8.64 2.84
CA TYR A 61 -1.14 9.79 3.61
C TYR A 61 -0.91 11.10 2.84
N GLY A 62 0.29 11.26 2.28
CA GLY A 62 0.64 12.43 1.46
C GLY A 62 -0.29 12.61 0.26
N ALA A 63 -0.65 11.53 -0.43
CA ALA A 63 -1.62 11.57 -1.52
C ALA A 63 -3.00 12.06 -1.04
N LEU A 64 -3.52 11.49 0.05
CA LEU A 64 -4.81 11.92 0.62
C LEU A 64 -4.79 13.39 1.08
N ALA A 65 -3.66 13.88 1.59
CA ALA A 65 -3.55 15.23 2.10
C ALA A 65 -3.58 16.31 1.01
N ILE A 66 -3.27 15.96 -0.24
CA ILE A 66 -3.18 16.92 -1.37
C ILE A 66 -4.33 16.77 -2.39
N GLY A 67 -5.16 15.73 -2.28
CA GLY A 67 -6.31 15.48 -3.15
C GLY A 67 -6.00 14.57 -4.34
#